data_AF-A0A7S3FJ51-F1
#
_entry.id   AF-A0A7S3FJ51-F1
#
_cell.length_a   1.000
_cell.length_b   1.000
_cell.length_c   1.000
_cell.angle_alpha   90.00
_cell.angle_beta   90.00
_cell.angle_gamma   90.00
#
_symmetry.space_group_name_H-M   'P 1'
#
loop_
_entity.id
_entity.type
_entity.pdbx_description
1 polymer ?
#
loop_
_entity_poly.entity_id
_entity_poly.type
_entity_poly.pdbx_seq_one_letter_code
_entity_poly.pdbx_strand_id
1 'polypeptide(L)'
;MLNMSTAVRNNDLATYEAVTDETGPAMTWGMHAVGHLENEDEIKAAQLFNRSFANVQQPFAIWTETPTGGTTNFLTGAGGFLQTVTFGFTGLRIHDDSLRLRPKLIEGTTAMRVRGVHYRGHAFDVRYDRLQLELQLIEASAEARCALCVSDEEGGTPQCLHSPGEIASFKLRANASTFAVRCIVHDDGSGGR
;
A
#
# COMPACT_ATOMS: atom_id res chain seq x y z
N MET A 1 14.18 0.96 7.31
CA MET A 1 13.31 0.15 8.20
C MET A 1 14.16 -0.74 9.08
N LEU A 2 13.70 -1.01 10.30
CA LEU A 2 14.37 -1.98 11.16
C LEU A 2 14.33 -3.36 10.48
N ASN A 3 15.48 -4.05 10.40
CA ASN A 3 15.55 -5.36 9.78
C ASN A 3 15.03 -6.41 10.77
N MET A 4 13.72 -6.68 10.73
CA MET A 4 13.06 -7.71 11.52
C MET A 4 12.71 -8.91 10.65
N SER A 5 13.05 -10.12 11.11
CA SER A 5 12.67 -11.36 10.43
C SER A 5 11.15 -11.58 10.49
N THR A 6 10.62 -12.31 9.52
CA THR A 6 9.19 -12.71 9.50
C THR A 6 8.79 -13.45 10.78
N ALA A 7 9.67 -14.30 11.31
CA ALA A 7 9.42 -15.02 12.56
C ALA A 7 9.25 -14.06 13.76
N VAL A 8 10.10 -13.04 13.89
CA VAL A 8 9.98 -12.04 14.96
C VAL A 8 8.68 -11.25 14.79
N ARG A 9 8.36 -10.80 13.56
CA ARG A 9 7.12 -10.06 13.28
C ARG A 9 5.87 -10.86 13.64
N ASN A 10 5.83 -12.15 13.28
CA ASN A 10 4.73 -13.04 13.61
C ASN A 10 4.59 -13.24 15.12
N ASN A 11 5.72 -13.45 15.82
CA ASN A 11 5.72 -13.61 17.27
C ASN A 11 5.24 -12.34 17.99
N ASP A 12 5.68 -11.16 17.54
CA ASP A 12 5.23 -9.88 18.09
C ASP A 12 3.73 -9.70 17.87
N LEU A 13 3.23 -9.89 16.64
CA LEU A 13 1.80 -9.79 16.34
C LEU A 13 0.98 -10.75 17.19
N ALA A 14 1.37 -12.03 17.27
CA ALA A 14 0.66 -13.02 18.07
C ALA A 14 0.66 -12.68 19.57
N THR A 15 1.80 -12.20 20.09
CA THR A 15 1.94 -11.85 21.52
C THR A 15 1.10 -10.64 21.88
N TYR A 16 1.22 -9.56 21.11
CA TYR A 16 0.55 -8.31 21.45
C TYR A 16 -0.93 -8.35 21.11
N GLU A 17 -1.35 -8.97 20.00
CA GLU A 17 -2.77 -9.10 19.68
C GLU A 17 -3.54 -9.89 20.74
N ALA A 18 -2.91 -10.88 21.38
CA ALA A 18 -3.53 -11.67 22.45
C ALA A 18 -3.79 -10.87 23.74
N VAL A 19 -3.12 -9.73 23.93
CA VAL A 19 -3.28 -8.86 25.11
C VAL A 19 -3.84 -7.48 24.78
N THR A 20 -4.05 -7.19 23.49
CA THR A 20 -4.72 -5.97 23.02
C THR A 20 -6.16 -5.98 23.51
N ASP A 21 -6.59 -4.86 24.09
CA ASP A 21 -7.99 -4.67 24.54
C ASP A 21 -8.96 -4.90 23.37
N GLU A 22 -9.93 -5.80 23.55
CA GLU A 22 -10.96 -6.10 22.57
C GLU A 22 -11.82 -4.86 22.22
N THR A 23 -11.89 -3.90 23.13
CA THR A 23 -12.57 -2.62 22.94
C THR A 23 -11.61 -1.47 22.62
N GLY A 24 -10.36 -1.79 22.27
CA GLY A 24 -9.34 -0.84 21.89
C GLY A 24 -9.77 0.11 20.75
N PRO A 25 -9.12 1.28 20.64
CA PRO A 25 -9.58 2.35 19.76
C PRO A 25 -9.51 1.96 18.28
N ALA A 26 -10.31 2.62 17.45
CA ALA A 26 -10.56 2.32 16.03
C ALA A 26 -9.30 2.11 15.16
N MET A 27 -8.19 2.74 15.52
CA MET A 27 -6.91 2.61 14.80
C MET A 27 -6.23 1.25 14.96
N THR A 28 -6.55 0.53 16.04
CA THR A 28 -5.87 -0.70 16.48
C THR A 28 -5.90 -1.79 15.42
N TRP A 29 -7.11 -2.10 14.95
CA TRP A 29 -7.34 -3.24 14.06
C TRP A 29 -6.74 -3.04 12.67
N GLY A 30 -6.72 -1.80 12.20
CA GLY A 30 -6.03 -1.44 10.95
C GLY A 30 -4.52 -1.69 11.03
N MET A 31 -3.87 -1.32 12.14
CA MET A 31 -2.43 -1.54 12.30
C MET A 31 -2.07 -3.03 12.41
N HIS A 32 -2.87 -3.83 13.13
CA HIS A 32 -2.69 -5.28 13.13
C HIS A 32 -2.91 -5.87 11.72
N ALA A 33 -3.93 -5.42 10.98
CA ALA A 33 -4.16 -5.88 9.62
C ALA A 33 -2.98 -5.55 8.68
N VAL A 34 -2.40 -4.35 8.77
CA VAL A 34 -1.17 -4.00 8.04
C VAL A 34 -0.02 -4.95 8.39
N GLY A 35 0.17 -5.25 9.67
CA GLY A 35 1.21 -6.18 10.12
C GLY A 35 1.03 -7.59 9.56
N HIS A 36 -0.19 -8.13 9.61
CA HIS A 36 -0.50 -9.46 9.04
C HIS A 36 -0.35 -9.49 7.52
N LEU A 37 -0.70 -8.41 6.80
CA LEU A 37 -0.45 -8.30 5.36
C LEU A 37 1.04 -8.31 5.02
N GLU A 38 1.90 -7.68 5.84
CA GLU A 38 3.36 -7.77 5.67
C GLU A 38 3.90 -9.19 5.83
N ASN A 39 3.24 -10.01 6.66
CA ASN A 39 3.59 -11.41 6.90
C ASN A 39 2.78 -12.40 6.05
N GLU A 40 2.06 -11.91 5.05
CA GLU A 40 1.27 -12.72 4.09
C GLU A 40 0.06 -13.45 4.69
N ASP A 41 -0.38 -13.09 5.89
CA ASP A 41 -1.60 -13.62 6.49
C ASP A 41 -2.82 -12.77 6.08
N GLU A 42 -3.26 -12.97 4.83
CA GLU A 42 -4.39 -12.25 4.24
C GLU A 42 -5.71 -12.54 4.95
N ILE A 43 -5.89 -13.77 5.48
CA ILE A 43 -7.12 -14.18 6.14
C ILE A 43 -7.27 -13.41 7.45
N LYS A 44 -6.23 -13.40 8.28
CA LYS A 44 -6.24 -12.68 9.55
C LYS A 44 -6.35 -11.18 9.35
N ALA A 45 -5.65 -10.64 8.35
CA ALA A 45 -5.75 -9.24 8.00
C ALA A 45 -7.17 -8.83 7.57
N ALA A 46 -7.85 -9.64 6.76
CA ALA A 46 -9.23 -9.36 6.34
C ALA A 46 -10.19 -9.35 7.55
N GLN A 47 -10.05 -10.30 8.48
CA GLN A 47 -10.87 -10.34 9.71
C GLN A 47 -10.71 -9.07 10.53
N LEU A 48 -9.47 -8.61 10.73
CA LEU A 48 -9.16 -7.40 11.51
C LEU A 48 -9.58 -6.12 10.78
N PHE A 49 -9.40 -6.06 9.46
CA PHE A 49 -9.87 -4.94 8.66
C PHE A 49 -11.40 -4.82 8.73
N ASN A 50 -12.13 -5.94 8.59
CA ASN A 50 -13.58 -5.99 8.70
C ASN A 50 -14.08 -5.52 10.08
N ARG A 51 -13.32 -5.80 11.16
CA ARG A 51 -13.63 -5.28 12.51
C ARG A 51 -13.62 -3.75 12.58
N SER A 52 -12.77 -3.09 11.80
CA SER A 52 -12.64 -1.63 11.79
C SER A 52 -13.92 -0.92 11.33
N PHE A 53 -14.79 -1.58 10.57
CA PHE A 53 -16.07 -1.00 10.13
C PHE A 53 -17.06 -0.82 11.28
N ALA A 54 -16.91 -1.53 12.40
CA ALA A 54 -17.77 -1.36 13.57
C ALA A 54 -17.68 0.05 14.18
N ASN A 55 -16.60 0.78 13.90
CA ASN A 55 -16.39 2.17 14.30
C ASN A 55 -17.09 3.19 13.38
N VAL A 56 -17.65 2.77 12.26
CA VAL A 56 -18.31 3.62 11.26
C VAL A 56 -19.81 3.66 11.52
N GLN A 57 -20.29 4.79 12.04
CA GLN A 57 -21.66 4.93 12.51
C GLN A 57 -22.58 5.48 11.42
N GLN A 58 -23.68 4.78 11.20
CA GLN A 58 -24.78 5.22 10.36
C GLN A 58 -25.56 6.38 11.03
N PRO A 59 -26.27 7.22 10.25
CA PRO A 59 -26.46 7.16 8.80
C PRO A 59 -25.39 7.91 7.99
N PHE A 60 -24.46 8.61 8.65
CA PHE A 60 -23.53 9.52 8.00
C PHE A 60 -22.10 8.99 7.88
N ALA A 61 -21.88 7.71 8.19
CA ALA A 61 -20.56 7.08 8.23
C ALA A 61 -19.55 7.85 9.12
N ILE A 62 -20.00 8.34 10.26
CA ILE A 62 -19.16 9.08 11.22
C ILE A 62 -18.27 8.08 11.95
N TRP A 63 -16.97 8.37 12.01
CA TRP A 63 -16.01 7.56 12.76
C TRP A 63 -16.09 7.84 14.26
N THR A 64 -16.16 6.76 15.04
CA THR A 64 -16.13 6.77 16.50
C THR A 64 -14.90 6.07 17.04
N GLU A 65 -14.42 6.52 18.19
CA GLU A 65 -13.23 5.95 18.85
C GLU A 65 -13.37 4.46 19.13
N THR A 66 -14.52 4.02 19.62
CA THR A 66 -14.86 2.60 19.85
C THR A 66 -16.17 2.25 19.13
N PRO A 67 -16.48 0.97 18.91
CA PRO A 67 -17.73 0.57 18.26
C PRO A 67 -19.01 1.06 18.96
N THR A 68 -18.94 1.28 20.27
CA THR A 68 -20.09 1.69 21.11
C THR A 68 -20.08 3.19 21.47
N GLY A 69 -19.13 3.98 20.93
CA GLY A 69 -19.06 5.42 21.18
C GLY A 69 -17.65 5.91 21.53
N GLY A 70 -17.57 6.98 22.33
CA GLY A 70 -16.33 7.71 22.61
C GLY A 70 -16.19 8.96 21.73
N THR A 71 -14.96 9.35 21.39
CA THR A 71 -14.73 10.52 20.55
C THR A 71 -15.41 10.35 19.18
N THR A 72 -16.20 11.34 18.75
CA THR A 72 -16.84 11.38 17.43
C THR A 72 -15.95 12.13 16.43
N ASN A 73 -16.18 11.89 15.14
CA ASN A 73 -15.26 12.36 14.09
C ASN A 73 -13.81 11.97 14.40
N PHE A 74 -13.62 10.73 14.87
CA PHE A 74 -12.34 10.25 15.32
C PHE A 74 -11.39 10.03 14.13
N LEU A 75 -10.73 11.11 13.73
CA LEU A 75 -9.89 11.17 12.53
C LEU A 75 -8.70 10.22 12.60
N THR A 76 -8.20 9.92 13.81
CA THR A 76 -7.15 8.90 13.99
C THR A 76 -7.62 7.52 13.54
N GLY A 77 -8.88 7.16 13.84
CA GLY A 77 -9.49 5.92 13.37
C GLY A 77 -9.68 5.90 11.87
N ALA A 78 -10.27 6.96 11.30
CA ALA A 78 -10.44 7.11 9.86
C ALA A 78 -9.09 7.06 9.10
N GLY A 79 -8.07 7.72 9.64
CA GLY A 79 -6.72 7.69 9.12
C GLY A 79 -6.08 6.30 9.19
N GLY A 80 -6.23 5.57 10.30
CA GLY A 80 -5.75 4.19 10.43
C GLY A 80 -6.42 3.24 9.45
N PHE A 81 -7.72 3.41 9.20
CA PHE A 81 -8.44 2.68 8.16
C PHE A 81 -7.87 2.96 6.77
N LEU A 82 -7.68 4.24 6.41
CA LEU A 82 -7.08 4.62 5.13
C LEU A 82 -5.66 4.07 4.98
N GLN A 83 -4.84 4.13 6.03
CA GLN A 83 -3.51 3.53 6.04
C GLN A 83 -3.54 2.02 5.82
N THR A 84 -4.59 1.33 6.26
CA THR A 84 -4.74 -0.11 5.97
C THR A 84 -4.97 -0.38 4.49
N VAL A 85 -5.69 0.50 3.79
CA VAL A 85 -5.90 0.40 2.34
C VAL A 85 -4.61 0.74 1.57
N THR A 86 -3.94 1.82 1.94
CA THR A 86 -2.74 2.33 1.24
C THR A 86 -1.49 1.52 1.56
N PHE A 87 -1.21 1.28 2.84
CA PHE A 87 0.00 0.61 3.30
C PHE A 87 -0.25 -0.87 3.62
N GLY A 88 -1.49 -1.31 3.85
CA GLY A 88 -1.80 -2.75 3.93
C GLY A 88 -2.00 -3.32 2.53
N PHE A 89 -3.20 -3.17 1.98
CA PHE A 89 -3.65 -3.89 0.78
C PHE A 89 -2.89 -3.49 -0.50
N THR A 90 -2.57 -2.21 -0.68
CA THR A 90 -1.69 -1.81 -1.80
C THR A 90 -0.23 -2.19 -1.54
N GLY A 91 0.13 -2.46 -0.28
CA GLY A 91 1.49 -2.80 0.14
C GLY A 91 2.50 -1.69 -0.12
N LEU A 92 2.05 -0.42 -0.19
CA LEU A 92 2.92 0.71 -0.50
C LEU A 92 3.99 0.88 0.58
N ARG A 93 5.27 0.81 0.25
CA ARG A 93 6.37 1.10 1.19
C ARG A 93 7.32 2.11 0.59
N ILE A 94 7.74 3.07 1.41
CA ILE A 94 8.68 4.11 1.01
C ILE A 94 10.08 3.66 1.40
N HIS A 95 10.98 3.64 0.41
CA HIS A 95 12.41 3.41 0.56
C HIS A 95 13.18 4.62 0.02
N ASP A 96 14.48 4.68 0.32
CA ASP A 96 15.32 5.84 -0.03
C ASP A 96 15.34 6.10 -1.55
N ASP A 97 15.32 5.03 -2.36
CA ASP A 97 15.45 5.07 -3.81
C ASP A 97 14.17 4.63 -4.56
N SER A 98 13.15 4.15 -3.86
CA SER A 98 12.01 3.47 -4.46
C SER A 98 10.73 3.56 -3.64
N LEU A 99 9.60 3.45 -4.34
CA LEU A 99 8.34 3.01 -3.73
C LEU A 99 8.15 1.54 -4.05
N ARG A 100 7.86 0.72 -3.04
CA ARG A 100 7.47 -0.68 -3.25
C ARG A 100 5.96 -0.84 -3.18
N LEU A 101 5.43 -1.73 -3.99
CA LEU A 101 4.01 -2.12 -4.02
C LEU A 101 3.94 -3.64 -3.87
N ARG A 102 3.01 -4.10 -3.03
CA ARG A 102 2.75 -5.53 -2.83
C ARG A 102 1.24 -5.74 -2.84
N PRO A 103 0.61 -5.76 -4.02
CA PRO A 103 -0.84 -5.66 -4.16
C PRO A 103 -1.54 -6.90 -3.60
N LYS A 104 -2.55 -6.67 -2.77
CA LYS A 104 -3.50 -7.64 -2.22
C LYS A 104 -4.90 -7.04 -2.31
N LEU A 105 -5.88 -7.84 -2.74
CA LEU A 105 -7.25 -7.36 -2.83
C LEU A 105 -7.92 -7.38 -1.46
N ILE A 106 -8.71 -6.36 -1.18
CA ILE A 106 -9.66 -6.38 -0.07
C ILE A 106 -10.72 -7.45 -0.37
N GLU A 107 -11.12 -8.20 0.66
CA GLU A 107 -12.19 -9.20 0.55
C GLU A 107 -13.44 -8.61 -0.13
N GLY A 108 -14.05 -9.38 -1.04
CA GLY A 108 -15.22 -8.94 -1.79
C GLY A 108 -14.95 -7.98 -2.95
N THR A 109 -13.71 -7.52 -3.15
CA THR A 109 -13.33 -6.66 -4.28
C THR A 109 -12.77 -7.47 -5.47
N THR A 110 -12.95 -6.94 -6.68
CA THR A 110 -12.39 -7.53 -7.92
C THR A 110 -11.16 -6.78 -8.43
N ALA A 111 -11.05 -5.50 -8.09
CA ALA A 111 -9.93 -4.64 -8.43
C ALA A 111 -9.82 -3.49 -7.43
N MET A 112 -8.61 -2.94 -7.30
CA MET A 112 -8.33 -1.75 -6.52
C MET A 112 -7.63 -0.71 -7.39
N ARG A 113 -7.87 0.58 -7.10
CA ARG A 113 -7.16 1.68 -7.72
C ARG A 113 -6.79 2.73 -6.68
N VAL A 114 -5.49 3.03 -6.58
CA VAL A 114 -4.94 4.15 -5.82
C VAL A 114 -4.61 5.25 -6.81
N ARG A 115 -5.12 6.44 -6.58
CA ARG A 115 -4.97 7.57 -7.50
C ARG A 115 -4.06 8.64 -6.93
N GLY A 116 -3.33 9.34 -7.79
CA GLY A 116 -2.53 10.49 -7.41
C GLY A 116 -1.42 10.15 -6.41
N VAL A 117 -0.66 9.09 -6.67
CA VAL A 117 0.57 8.82 -5.93
C VAL A 117 1.65 9.76 -6.48
N HIS A 118 2.19 10.64 -5.64
CA HIS A 118 3.25 11.57 -6.02
C HIS A 118 4.61 11.03 -5.58
N TYR A 119 5.55 10.96 -6.52
CA TYR A 119 6.91 10.48 -6.28
C TYR A 119 7.92 11.19 -7.18
N ARG A 120 8.91 11.87 -6.58
CA ARG A 120 10.06 12.47 -7.27
C ARG A 120 9.71 13.28 -8.53
N GLY A 121 8.66 14.10 -8.47
CA GLY A 121 8.22 14.94 -9.59
C GLY A 121 7.26 14.28 -10.56
N HIS A 122 6.79 13.06 -10.29
CA HIS A 122 5.75 12.38 -11.06
C HIS A 122 4.50 12.17 -10.22
N ALA A 123 3.32 12.21 -10.85
CA ALA A 123 2.07 11.73 -10.28
C ALA A 123 1.58 10.53 -11.11
N PHE A 124 1.16 9.46 -10.46
CA PHE A 124 0.67 8.26 -11.14
C PHE A 124 -0.49 7.59 -10.40
N ASP A 125 -1.28 6.83 -11.16
CA ASP A 125 -2.33 5.96 -10.64
C ASP A 125 -1.84 4.51 -10.66
N VAL A 126 -2.15 3.75 -9.60
CA VAL A 126 -1.91 2.31 -9.51
C VAL A 126 -3.26 1.60 -9.57
N ARG A 127 -3.46 0.69 -10.52
CA ARG A 127 -4.62 -0.21 -10.58
C ARG A 127 -4.15 -1.65 -10.53
N TYR A 128 -4.81 -2.50 -9.77
CA TYR A 128 -4.55 -3.93 -9.80
C TYR A 128 -5.82 -4.75 -9.61
N ASP A 129 -5.82 -5.95 -10.19
CA ASP A 129 -6.81 -7.00 -9.99
C ASP A 129 -6.08 -8.32 -9.69
N ARG A 130 -6.75 -9.47 -9.82
CA ARG A 130 -6.13 -10.78 -9.54
C ARG A 130 -5.08 -11.20 -10.58
N LEU A 131 -5.07 -10.58 -11.75
CA LEU A 131 -4.28 -11.00 -12.91
C LEU A 131 -3.12 -10.06 -13.18
N GLN A 132 -3.30 -8.77 -12.94
CA GLN A 132 -2.32 -7.76 -13.33
C GLN A 132 -2.30 -6.53 -12.43
N LEU A 133 -1.17 -5.84 -12.49
CA LEU A 133 -0.97 -4.49 -11.97
C LEU A 133 -0.61 -3.55 -13.11
N GLU A 134 -1.22 -2.38 -13.10
CA GLU A 134 -1.06 -1.31 -14.07
C GLU A 134 -0.69 -0.02 -13.33
N LEU A 135 0.31 0.68 -13.87
CA LEU A 135 0.73 1.99 -13.42
C LEU A 135 0.55 2.97 -14.56
N GLN A 136 -0.30 3.97 -14.37
CA GLN A 136 -0.54 5.01 -15.36
C GLN A 136 0.12 6.31 -14.92
N LEU A 137 1.02 6.84 -15.74
CA LEU A 137 1.61 8.15 -15.50
C LEU A 137 0.53 9.22 -15.75
N ILE A 138 0.26 10.05 -14.75
CA ILE A 138 -0.73 11.13 -14.81
C ILE A 138 -0.05 12.47 -15.06
N GLU A 139 1.08 12.69 -14.40
CA GLU A 139 1.85 13.92 -14.53
C GLU A 139 3.35 13.60 -14.45
N ALA A 140 4.13 14.26 -15.28
CA ALA A 140 5.58 14.34 -15.15
C ALA A 140 5.97 15.81 -15.12
N SER A 141 6.53 16.27 -14.00
CA SER A 141 7.03 17.63 -13.88
C SER A 141 8.12 17.89 -14.91
N ALA A 142 8.10 19.09 -15.51
CA ALA A 142 9.18 19.54 -16.40
C ALA A 142 10.55 19.61 -15.69
N GLU A 143 10.58 19.61 -14.36
CA GLU A 143 11.79 19.62 -13.54
C GLU A 143 12.27 18.22 -13.18
N ALA A 144 11.49 17.17 -13.46
CA ALA A 144 11.87 15.79 -13.20
C ALA A 144 13.08 15.41 -14.08
N ARG A 145 14.17 14.99 -13.43
CA ARG A 145 15.43 14.60 -14.11
C ARG A 145 15.53 13.10 -14.41
N CYS A 146 14.40 12.41 -14.39
CA CYS A 146 14.35 10.96 -14.51
C CYS A 146 13.05 10.52 -15.15
N ALA A 147 13.01 9.27 -15.58
CA ALA A 147 11.78 8.58 -15.95
C ALA A 147 11.24 7.79 -14.75
N LEU A 148 9.91 7.70 -14.67
CA LEU A 148 9.24 6.84 -13.69
C LEU A 148 9.27 5.41 -14.21
N CYS A 149 10.07 4.55 -13.60
CA CYS A 149 10.24 3.17 -14.03
C CYS A 149 9.69 2.19 -13.00
N VAL A 150 9.00 1.17 -13.47
CA VAL A 150 8.41 0.11 -12.64
C VAL A 150 9.06 -1.21 -12.99
N SER A 151 9.40 -2.02 -11.99
CA SER A 151 9.95 -3.36 -12.20
C SER A 151 9.37 -4.35 -11.20
N ASP A 152 9.14 -5.59 -11.65
CA ASP A 152 8.90 -6.74 -10.76
C ASP A 152 10.23 -7.15 -10.10
N GLU A 153 10.30 -7.15 -8.76
CA GLU A 153 11.50 -7.53 -8.01
C GLU A 153 11.84 -9.03 -8.15
N GLU A 154 10.88 -9.87 -8.57
CA GLU A 154 11.13 -11.30 -8.86
C GLU A 154 11.67 -11.57 -10.27
N GLY A 155 12.11 -10.53 -10.98
CA GLY A 155 12.71 -10.62 -12.31
C GLY A 155 11.80 -10.05 -13.39
N GLY A 156 12.32 -9.04 -14.09
CA GLY A 156 11.69 -8.38 -15.21
C GLY A 156 12.47 -7.13 -15.62
N THR A 157 12.45 -6.79 -16.90
CA THR A 157 12.99 -5.51 -17.37
C THR A 157 12.11 -4.36 -16.87
N PRO A 158 12.69 -3.27 -16.30
CA PRO A 158 11.91 -2.11 -15.93
C PRO A 158 11.13 -1.54 -17.12
N GLN A 159 9.87 -1.17 -16.91
CA GLN A 159 9.06 -0.41 -17.86
C GLN A 159 9.08 1.05 -17.40
N CYS A 160 9.65 1.93 -18.21
CA CYS A 160 9.77 3.36 -17.92
C CYS A 160 8.68 4.16 -18.63
N LEU A 161 8.08 5.10 -17.90
CA LEU A 161 7.05 6.01 -18.36
C LEU A 161 7.65 7.42 -18.46
N HIS A 162 7.52 8.02 -19.64
CA HIS A 162 8.08 9.31 -20.01
C HIS A 162 7.00 10.38 -20.17
N SER A 163 5.81 10.00 -20.61
CA SER A 163 4.74 10.95 -20.95
C SER A 163 3.44 10.63 -20.22
N PRO A 164 2.69 11.65 -19.75
CA PRO A 164 1.34 11.46 -19.23
C PRO A 164 0.45 10.62 -20.15
N GLY A 165 -0.27 9.67 -19.58
CA GLY A 165 -1.12 8.72 -20.29
C GLY A 165 -0.46 7.37 -20.56
N GLU A 166 0.87 7.26 -20.52
CA GLU A 166 1.57 5.98 -20.67
C GLU A 166 1.26 5.03 -19.49
N ILE A 167 1.20 3.74 -19.80
CA ILE A 167 0.84 2.68 -18.85
C ILE A 167 1.92 1.60 -18.86
N ALA A 168 2.45 1.28 -17.67
CA ALA A 168 3.23 0.07 -17.44
C ALA A 168 2.30 -1.03 -16.93
N SER A 169 2.41 -2.25 -17.47
CA SER A 169 1.54 -3.37 -17.09
C SER A 169 2.35 -4.63 -16.80
N PHE A 170 2.01 -5.30 -15.70
CA PHE A 170 2.69 -6.50 -15.20
C PHE A 170 1.66 -7.55 -14.81
N LYS A 171 1.92 -8.82 -15.16
CA LYS A 171 1.12 -9.94 -14.68
C LYS A 171 1.49 -10.24 -13.23
N LEU A 172 0.47 -10.44 -12.38
CA LEU A 172 0.68 -10.93 -11.02
C LEU A 172 0.94 -12.44 -11.04
N ARG A 173 1.90 -12.87 -10.22
CA ARG A 173 2.21 -14.29 -10.01
C ARG A 173 1.45 -14.80 -8.79
N ALA A 174 1.26 -16.12 -8.74
CA ALA A 174 0.53 -16.78 -7.64
C ALA A 174 1.20 -16.58 -6.27
N ASN A 175 2.53 -16.40 -6.26
CA ASN A 175 3.31 -16.06 -5.07
C ASN A 175 3.68 -14.57 -5.18
N ALA A 176 3.55 -13.85 -4.08
CA ALA A 176 3.32 -12.42 -4.02
C ALA A 176 4.33 -11.55 -4.80
N SER A 177 3.91 -11.05 -5.97
CA SER A 177 4.69 -10.08 -6.75
C SER A 177 4.93 -8.80 -5.96
N THR A 178 6.19 -8.39 -5.86
CA THR A 178 6.60 -7.10 -5.31
C THR A 178 7.10 -6.21 -6.44
N PHE A 179 6.54 -5.02 -6.58
CA PHE A 179 6.92 -4.07 -7.62
C PHE A 179 7.68 -2.91 -7.01
N ALA A 180 8.76 -2.52 -7.64
CA ALA A 180 9.51 -1.33 -7.29
C ALA A 180 9.29 -0.24 -8.33
N VAL A 181 8.84 0.93 -7.88
CA VAL A 181 8.73 2.16 -8.66
C VAL A 181 9.92 3.04 -8.33
N ARG A 182 10.71 3.37 -9.35
CA ARG A 182 11.96 4.13 -9.25
C ARG A 182 11.94 5.33 -10.18
N CYS A 183 12.77 6.30 -9.85
CA CYS A 183 13.10 7.44 -10.70
C CYS A 183 14.50 7.15 -11.27
N ILE A 184 14.57 6.73 -12.53
CA ILE A 184 15.82 6.35 -13.20
C ILE A 184 16.24 7.48 -14.13
N VAL A 185 17.44 8.03 -13.89
CA VAL A 185 18.05 9.03 -14.77
C VAL A 185 18.51 8.30 -16.03
N HIS A 186 18.19 8.84 -17.21
CA HIS A 186 18.78 8.31 -18.44
C HIS A 186 20.29 8.56 -18.38
N ASP A 187 21.09 7.52 -18.63
CA ASP A 187 22.49 7.71 -18.96
C ASP A 187 22.54 8.39 -20.34
N ASP A 188 22.41 9.71 -20.33
CA ASP A 188 22.83 10.52 -21.45
C ASP A 188 24.33 10.25 -21.55
N GLY A 189 24.78 9.53 -22.59
CA GLY A 189 26.18 9.12 -22.83
C GLY A 189 27.20 10.27 -22.98
N SER A 190 27.01 11.38 -22.29
CA SER A 190 27.89 12.54 -22.14
C SER A 190 28.73 12.47 -20.86
N GLY A 191 29.06 11.26 -20.41
CA GLY A 191 30.19 11.01 -19.50
C GLY A 191 31.52 11.17 -20.22
N GLY A 192 31.83 12.39 -20.67
CA GLY A 192 33.06 12.75 -21.34
C GLY A 192 33.56 14.11 -20.89
N ARG A 193 34.31 14.13 -19.78
CA ARG A 193 35.60 14.83 -19.57
C ARG A 193 35.99 14.82 -18.09
#